data_AF-A0A011QRZ8-F1
#
_entry.id   AF-A0A011QRZ8-F1
#
_cell.length_a   1.000
_cell.length_b   1.000
_cell.length_c   1.000
_cell.angle_alpha   90.00
_cell.angle_beta   90.00
_cell.angle_gamma   90.00
#
_symmetry.space_group_name_H-M   'P 1'
#
loop_
_entity.id
_entity.type
_entity.pdbx_description
1 polymer ?
#
loop_
_entity_poly.entity_id
_entity_poly.type
_entity_poly.pdbx_seq_one_letter_code
_entity_poly.pdbx_strand_id
1 'polypeptide(L)'
;MTEKEEAEKAADEYRELIEKVKATLGEKVKDVRVTHRLTDSPSCLVADQHDLGGNLQRILKAAGQQAPASKPILEINPKHPAVQRLKYEETRFDDWANLLLEQATLAEGGSLDDPAGFVRRINDLMLALSLAGGR
;
A
#
# COMPACT_ATOMS: atom_id res chain seq x y z
N MET A 1 18.43 -3.79 -20.93
CA MET A 1 17.63 -2.70 -20.34
C MET A 1 18.08 -2.57 -18.90
N THR A 2 18.32 -1.35 -18.45
CA THR A 2 18.69 -1.09 -17.05
C THR A 2 17.44 -1.11 -16.17
N GLU A 3 17.56 -1.43 -14.87
CA GLU A 3 16.42 -1.42 -13.92
C GLU A 3 15.65 -0.09 -13.93
N LYS A 4 16.33 1.01 -14.26
CA LYS A 4 15.76 2.35 -14.37
C LYS A 4 14.84 2.52 -15.58
N GLU A 5 15.17 1.93 -16.73
CA GLU A 5 14.34 1.97 -17.95
C GLU A 5 13.08 1.10 -17.81
N GLU A 6 13.18 -0.02 -17.08
CA GLU A 6 11.99 -0.84 -16.75
C GLU A 6 11.07 -0.12 -15.77
N ALA A 7 11.64 0.67 -14.84
CA ALA A 7 10.86 1.46 -13.90
C ALA A 7 10.09 2.60 -14.55
N GLU A 8 10.69 3.31 -15.50
CA GLU A 8 9.99 4.37 -16.24
C GLU A 8 8.84 3.79 -17.10
N LYS A 9 9.07 2.67 -17.79
CA LYS A 9 7.99 2.01 -18.57
C LYS A 9 6.86 1.46 -17.70
N ALA A 10 7.20 0.84 -16.57
CA ALA A 10 6.18 0.35 -15.64
C ALA A 10 5.43 1.50 -14.98
N ALA A 11 6.10 2.62 -14.68
CA ALA A 11 5.44 3.81 -14.16
C ALA A 11 4.41 4.38 -15.15
N ASP A 12 4.73 4.40 -16.45
CA ASP A 12 3.79 4.80 -17.49
C ASP A 12 2.63 3.82 -17.64
N GLU A 13 2.89 2.51 -17.66
CA GLU A 13 1.86 1.48 -17.79
C GLU A 13 0.89 1.45 -16.59
N TYR A 14 1.41 1.72 -15.39
CA TYR A 14 0.65 1.71 -14.15
C TYR A 14 0.20 3.10 -13.70
N ARG A 15 0.41 4.15 -14.52
CA ARG A 15 0.11 5.53 -14.14
C ARG A 15 -1.34 5.71 -13.68
N GLU A 16 -2.29 5.20 -14.44
CA GLU A 16 -3.72 5.26 -14.10
C GLU A 16 -4.03 4.52 -12.78
N LEU A 17 -3.40 3.36 -12.56
CA LEU A 17 -3.56 2.63 -11.30
C LEU A 17 -3.00 3.43 -10.13
N ILE A 18 -1.79 3.99 -10.27
CA ILE A 18 -1.12 4.79 -9.25
C ILE A 18 -1.99 5.99 -8.86
N GLU A 19 -2.50 6.73 -9.85
CA GLU A 19 -3.38 7.87 -9.63
C GLU A 19 -4.68 7.46 -8.92
N LYS A 20 -5.30 6.37 -9.36
CA LYS A 20 -6.53 5.86 -8.73
C LYS A 20 -6.30 5.39 -7.29
N VAL A 21 -5.21 4.67 -7.03
CA VAL A 21 -4.82 4.25 -5.66
C VAL A 21 -4.56 5.48 -4.79
N LYS A 22 -3.81 6.47 -5.29
CA LYS A 22 -3.52 7.71 -4.55
C LYS A 22 -4.80 8.48 -4.22
N ALA A 23 -5.71 8.62 -5.19
CA ALA A 23 -7.01 9.25 -4.96
C ALA A 23 -7.84 8.52 -3.89
N THR A 24 -7.80 7.18 -3.91
CA THR A 24 -8.54 6.34 -2.97
C THR A 24 -7.98 6.39 -1.55
N LEU A 25 -6.65 6.41 -1.41
CA LEU A 25 -5.98 6.49 -0.12
C LEU A 25 -5.98 7.91 0.46
N GLY A 26 -6.12 8.92 -0.41
CA GLY A 26 -6.26 10.32 -0.05
C GLY A 26 -5.16 10.77 0.91
N GLU A 27 -5.56 11.25 2.09
CA GLU A 27 -4.64 11.80 3.07
C GLU A 27 -3.83 10.77 3.85
N LYS A 28 -4.09 9.47 3.69
CA LYS A 28 -3.35 8.41 4.37
C LYS A 28 -1.93 8.23 3.84
N VAL A 29 -1.67 8.68 2.62
CA VAL A 29 -0.36 8.60 1.95
C VAL A 29 0.06 9.96 1.43
N LYS A 30 1.37 10.17 1.32
CA LYS A 30 1.94 11.34 0.66
C LYS A 30 1.93 11.17 -0.86
N ASP A 31 2.29 9.97 -1.30
CA ASP A 31 2.43 9.63 -2.71
C ASP A 31 2.29 8.12 -2.91
N VAL A 32 2.05 7.71 -4.17
CA VAL A 32 2.04 6.30 -4.58
C VAL A 32 3.00 6.15 -5.76
N ARG A 33 3.86 5.13 -5.72
CA ARG A 33 4.89 4.89 -6.74
C ARG A 33 5.04 3.41 -7.06
N VAL A 34 5.65 3.10 -8.20
CA VAL A 34 6.05 1.74 -8.53
C VAL A 34 7.42 1.43 -7.92
N THR A 35 7.62 0.18 -7.50
CA THR A 35 8.91 -0.33 -7.04
C THR A 35 9.28 -1.65 -7.70
N HIS A 36 10.57 -1.83 -7.94
CA HIS A 36 11.15 -3.07 -8.49
C HIS A 36 11.96 -3.84 -7.45
N ARG A 37 12.08 -3.29 -6.23
CA ARG A 37 12.88 -3.87 -5.15
C ARG A 37 12.18 -5.04 -4.46
N LEU A 38 10.86 -5.14 -4.63
CA LEU A 38 10.05 -6.18 -4.02
C LEU A 38 9.94 -7.40 -4.92
N THR A 39 10.10 -8.58 -4.33
CA THR A 39 9.88 -9.86 -5.01
C THR A 39 8.54 -10.44 -4.58
N ASP A 40 8.40 -10.78 -3.29
CA ASP A 40 7.23 -11.52 -2.78
C ASP A 40 6.14 -10.62 -2.19
N SER A 41 6.45 -9.36 -1.92
CA SER A 41 5.50 -8.42 -1.31
C SER A 41 4.78 -7.58 -2.37
N PRO A 42 3.47 -7.31 -2.21
CA PRO A 42 2.72 -6.47 -3.15
C PRO A 42 3.03 -4.98 -3.00
N SER A 43 3.42 -4.54 -1.81
CA SER A 43 3.71 -3.14 -1.51
C SER A 43 4.63 -3.00 -0.30
N CYS A 44 5.26 -1.82 -0.17
CA CYS A 44 5.96 -1.37 1.04
C CYS A 44 5.75 0.13 1.23
N LEU A 45 6.10 0.64 2.41
CA LEU A 45 6.12 2.06 2.71
C LEU A 45 7.56 2.58 2.70
N VAL A 46 7.68 3.84 2.32
CA VAL A 46 8.94 4.57 2.37
C VAL A 46 8.67 5.91 3.03
N ALA A 47 9.51 6.26 4.00
CA ALA A 47 9.51 7.61 4.55
C ALA A 47 10.05 8.59 3.50
N ASP A 48 9.51 9.81 3.45
CA ASP A 48 10.16 10.85 2.68
C ASP A 48 11.55 11.15 3.28
N GLN A 49 12.50 11.58 2.46
CA GLN A 49 13.86 11.91 2.88
C GLN A 49 13.90 13.01 3.97
N HIS A 50 12.86 13.82 4.07
CA HIS A 50 12.73 14.89 5.07
C HIS A 50 11.89 14.50 6.29
N ASP A 51 11.26 13.32 6.28
CA ASP A 51 10.39 12.88 7.36
C ASP A 51 11.17 12.09 8.41
N LEU A 52 10.73 12.19 9.66
CA LEU A 52 11.22 11.35 10.75
C LEU A 52 10.98 9.88 10.39
N GLY A 53 12.06 9.10 10.27
CA GLY A 53 11.97 7.67 9.95
C GLY A 53 11.10 6.90 10.95
N GLY A 54 10.41 5.85 10.49
CA GLY A 54 9.39 5.14 11.27
C GLY A 54 9.87 4.60 12.63
N ASN A 55 11.17 4.29 12.79
CA ASN A 55 11.74 3.88 14.06
C ASN A 55 11.72 5.01 15.11
N LEU A 56 12.04 6.24 14.72
CA LEU A 56 12.04 7.38 15.62
C LEU A 56 10.61 7.78 16.03
N GLN A 57 9.64 7.68 15.11
CA GLN A 57 8.23 7.88 15.48
C GLN A 57 7.76 6.86 16.53
N ARG A 58 8.18 5.60 16.43
CA ARG A 58 7.88 4.57 17.43
C ARG A 58 8.47 4.91 18.80
N ILE A 59 9.74 5.33 18.83
CA ILE A 59 10.41 5.75 20.09
C ILE A 59 9.66 6.94 20.72
N LEU A 60 9.28 7.94 19.93
CA LEU A 60 8.55 9.11 20.43
C LEU A 60 7.17 8.74 21.00
N LYS A 61 6.39 7.92 20.28
CA LYS A 61 5.10 7.43 20.77
C LYS A 61 5.25 6.63 22.07
N ALA A 62 6.24 5.75 22.15
CA ALA A 62 6.52 4.97 23.37
C ALA A 62 6.96 5.84 24.55
N ALA A 63 7.62 6.98 24.28
CA ALA A 63 8.00 7.98 25.27
C ALA A 63 6.85 8.94 25.66
N GLY A 64 5.63 8.72 25.16
CA GLY A 64 4.48 9.61 25.39
C GLY A 64 4.59 10.97 24.68
N GLN A 65 5.53 11.12 23.75
CA GLN A 65 5.70 12.32 22.94
C GLN A 65 4.83 12.22 21.67
N GLN A 66 4.25 13.35 21.26
CA GLN A 66 3.56 13.40 19.97
C GLN A 66 4.61 13.35 18.85
N ALA A 67 4.70 12.21 18.17
CA ALA A 67 5.43 12.13 16.91
C ALA A 67 4.69 12.94 15.84
N PRO A 68 5.37 13.78 15.06
CA PRO A 68 4.76 14.42 13.90
C PRO A 68 4.17 13.36 12.98
N ALA A 69 2.91 13.55 12.57
CA ALA A 69 2.28 12.68 11.60
C ALA A 69 2.99 12.89 10.25
N SER A 70 3.91 11.98 9.89
CA SER A 70 4.41 11.92 8.52
C SER A 70 3.58 10.93 7.72
N LYS A 71 3.21 11.33 6.51
CA LYS A 71 2.45 10.48 5.59
C LYS A 71 3.45 9.64 4.80
N PRO A 72 3.33 8.30 4.78
CA PRO A 72 4.25 7.46 4.02
C PRO A 72 4.05 7.60 2.51
N ILE A 73 5.07 7.26 1.74
CA ILE A 73 4.95 6.97 0.31
C ILE A 73 4.67 5.48 0.18
N LEU A 74 3.56 5.11 -0.47
CA LEU A 74 3.25 3.71 -0.76
C LEU A 74 3.92 3.31 -2.07
N GLU A 75 4.81 2.34 -2.02
CA GLU A 75 5.40 1.71 -3.20
C GLU A 75 4.64 0.42 -3.54
N ILE A 76 4.15 0.28 -4.76
CA ILE A 76 3.44 -0.91 -5.27
C ILE A 76 4.33 -1.71 -6.22
N ASN A 77 4.26 -3.04 -6.14
CA ASN A 77 5.03 -3.96 -6.95
C ASN A 77 4.21 -4.45 -8.17
N PRO A 78 4.47 -3.96 -9.40
CA PRO A 78 3.72 -4.35 -10.59
C PRO A 78 3.94 -5.82 -11.01
N LYS A 79 4.96 -6.49 -10.47
CA LYS A 79 5.21 -7.93 -10.71
C LYS A 79 4.37 -8.82 -9.80
N HIS A 80 3.79 -8.27 -8.73
CA HIS A 80 3.01 -9.06 -7.78
C HIS A 80 1.57 -9.29 -8.30
N PRO A 81 1.06 -10.53 -8.29
CA PRO A 81 -0.27 -10.85 -8.83
C PRO A 81 -1.42 -10.03 -8.23
N ALA A 82 -1.34 -9.68 -6.94
CA ALA A 82 -2.34 -8.81 -6.30
C ALA A 82 -2.41 -7.41 -6.93
N VAL A 83 -1.27 -6.81 -7.28
CA VAL A 83 -1.23 -5.48 -7.92
C VAL A 83 -1.69 -5.57 -9.37
N GLN A 84 -1.32 -6.63 -10.08
CA GLN A 84 -1.80 -6.88 -11.44
C GLN A 84 -3.32 -7.06 -11.47
N ARG A 85 -3.88 -7.81 -10.52
CA ARG A 85 -5.33 -7.98 -10.39
C ARG A 85 -6.03 -6.66 -10.07
N LEU A 86 -5.43 -5.83 -9.21
CA LEU A 86 -5.99 -4.53 -8.82
C LEU A 86 -6.23 -3.60 -10.03
N LYS A 87 -5.39 -3.70 -11.08
CA LYS A 87 -5.56 -2.96 -12.34
C LYS A 87 -6.93 -3.21 -13.00
N TYR A 88 -7.51 -4.39 -12.81
CA TYR A 88 -8.76 -4.82 -13.43
C TYR A 88 -9.92 -4.93 -12.41
N GLU A 89 -9.72 -4.47 -11.18
CA GLU A 89 -10.76 -4.53 -10.15
C GLU A 89 -11.70 -3.31 -10.24
N GLU A 90 -12.99 -3.60 -10.40
CA GLU A 90 -14.03 -2.57 -10.53
C GLU A 90 -14.93 -2.48 -9.29
N THR A 91 -15.14 -3.59 -8.59
CA THR A 91 -16.19 -3.70 -7.57
C THR A 91 -15.70 -3.38 -6.16
N ARG A 92 -14.45 -3.76 -5.88
CA ARG A 92 -13.84 -3.67 -4.54
C ARG A 92 -12.48 -2.98 -4.56
N PHE A 93 -12.29 -2.08 -5.52
CA PHE A 93 -11.02 -1.40 -5.72
C PHE A 93 -10.52 -0.73 -4.44
N ASP A 94 -11.42 0.01 -3.77
CA ASP A 94 -11.08 0.74 -2.55
C ASP A 94 -10.69 -0.19 -1.40
N ASP A 95 -11.34 -1.34 -1.29
CA ASP A 95 -10.97 -2.35 -0.30
C ASP A 95 -9.55 -2.86 -0.56
N TRP A 96 -9.23 -3.23 -1.80
CA TRP A 96 -7.89 -3.69 -2.14
C TRP A 96 -6.82 -2.62 -1.98
N ALA A 97 -7.10 -1.37 -2.37
CA ALA A 97 -6.16 -0.27 -2.20
C ALA A 97 -5.85 -0.03 -0.72
N ASN A 98 -6.87 -0.01 0.15
CA ASN A 98 -6.67 0.12 1.60
C ASN A 98 -5.91 -1.10 2.16
N LEU A 99 -6.22 -2.31 1.70
CA LEU A 99 -5.54 -3.53 2.15
C LEU A 99 -4.04 -3.48 1.86
N LEU A 100 -3.62 -3.00 0.69
CA LEU A 100 -2.19 -2.85 0.34
C LEU A 100 -1.46 -1.90 1.28
N LEU A 101 -2.10 -0.81 1.69
CA LEU A 101 -1.54 0.14 2.66
C LEU A 101 -1.46 -0.48 4.07
N GLU A 102 -2.55 -1.11 4.50
CA GLU A 102 -2.67 -1.74 5.83
C GLU A 102 -1.64 -2.87 5.99
N GLN A 103 -1.48 -3.72 4.98
CA GLN A 103 -0.47 -4.78 4.97
C GLN A 103 0.96 -4.24 5.01
N ALA A 104 1.28 -3.23 4.18
CA ALA A 104 2.60 -2.60 4.19
C ALA A 104 2.92 -1.94 5.54
N THR A 105 1.93 -1.29 6.15
CA THR A 105 2.05 -0.70 7.50
C THR A 105 2.40 -1.75 8.54
N LEU A 106 1.70 -2.89 8.53
CA LEU A 106 1.96 -3.98 9.47
C LEU A 106 3.32 -4.64 9.23
N ALA A 107 3.72 -4.84 7.96
CA ALA A 107 5.01 -5.44 7.60
C ALA A 107 6.21 -4.63 8.13
N GLU A 108 6.05 -3.31 8.26
CA GLU A 108 7.09 -2.41 8.82
C GLU A 108 7.03 -2.27 10.35
N GLY A 109 6.16 -3.04 11.00
CA GLY A 109 5.95 -2.98 12.45
C GLY A 109 5.17 -1.74 12.89
N GLY A 110 4.40 -1.14 11.98
CA GLY A 110 3.44 -0.09 12.29
C GLY A 110 2.18 -0.65 12.94
N SER A 111 1.36 0.26 13.47
CA SER A 111 0.02 -0.04 13.99
C SER A 111 -1.04 0.55 13.07
N LEU A 112 -2.17 -0.12 12.93
CA LEU A 112 -3.31 0.40 12.17
C LEU A 112 -4.16 1.33 13.02
N ASP A 113 -4.71 2.38 12.41
CA ASP A 113 -5.65 3.29 13.06
C ASP A 113 -7.01 2.63 13.32
N ASP A 114 -7.44 1.74 12.43
CA ASP A 114 -8.68 0.95 12.54
C ASP A 114 -8.41 -0.55 12.32
N PRO A 115 -7.92 -1.28 13.35
CA PRO A 115 -7.69 -2.72 13.25
C PRO A 115 -8.98 -3.52 12.99
N ALA A 116 -10.13 -3.06 13.51
CA ALA A 116 -11.41 -3.75 13.33
C ALA A 116 -11.90 -3.62 11.87
N GLY A 117 -11.76 -2.44 11.27
CA GLY A 117 -12.03 -2.19 9.86
C GLY A 117 -11.17 -3.05 8.95
N PHE A 118 -9.87 -3.17 9.24
CA PHE A 118 -8.96 -4.06 8.52
C PHE A 118 -9.41 -5.53 8.56
N VAL A 119 -9.72 -6.06 9.74
CA VAL A 119 -10.19 -7.45 9.90
C VAL A 119 -11.50 -7.68 9.13
N ARG A 120 -12.45 -6.74 9.22
CA ARG A 120 -13.70 -6.81 8.47
C ARG A 120 -13.45 -6.84 6.96
N ARG A 121 -12.60 -5.95 6.46
CA ARG A 121 -12.24 -5.86 5.04
C ARG A 121 -11.64 -7.16 4.52
N ILE A 122 -10.72 -7.76 5.28
CA ILE A 122 -10.14 -9.06 4.94
C ILE A 122 -11.21 -10.13 4.84
N ASN A 123 -12.12 -10.22 5.82
CA ASN A 123 -13.19 -11.21 5.81
C ASN A 123 -14.12 -11.03 4.61
N ASP A 124 -14.51 -9.79 4.30
CA ASP A 124 -15.39 -9.48 3.18
C ASP A 124 -14.73 -9.83 1.82
N LEU A 125 -13.42 -9.56 1.68
CA LEU A 125 -12.65 -9.92 0.48
C LEU A 125 -12.49 -11.44 0.34
N MET A 126 -12.19 -12.16 1.42
CA MET A 126 -12.06 -13.63 1.39
C MET A 126 -13.38 -14.30 1.00
N LEU A 127 -14.51 -13.84 1.55
CA LEU A 127 -15.83 -14.36 1.18
C LEU A 127 -16.17 -14.07 -0.28
N ALA A 128 -15.88 -12.86 -0.76
CA ALA A 128 -16.11 -12.50 -2.16
C ALA A 128 -15.31 -13.40 -3.13
N LEU A 129 -14.05 -13.71 -2.80
CA LEU A 129 -13.21 -14.61 -3.59
C LEU A 129 -13.71 -16.07 -3.56
N SER A 130 -14.16 -16.55 -2.40
CA SER A 130 -14.71 -17.91 -2.27
C SER A 130 -15.99 -18.11 -3.08
N LEU A 131 -16.87 -17.11 -3.11
CA LEU A 131 -18.12 -17.17 -3.88
C LEU A 131 -17.92 -17.02 -5.39
N ALA A 132 -16.81 -16.41 -5.82
CA ALA A 132 -16.44 -16.29 -7.24
C ALA A 132 -15.89 -17.59 -7.83
N GLY A 133 -15.32 -18.49 -7.00
CA GLY A 133 -14.80 -19.79 -7.44
C GLY A 133 -15.81 -20.94 -7.44
N GLY A 134 -17.07 -20.68 -7.08
CA GLY A 134 -18.16 -21.67 -6.99
C GLY A 134 -19.13 -21.68 -8.18
N ARG A 135 -18.76 -21.08 -9.32
CA ARG A 135 -19.53 -21.11 -10.57
C ARG A 135 -18.68 -21.63 -11.72
#